data_AF-A0A7C9PR01-F1
#
_entry.id   AF-A0A7C9PR01-F1
#
_cell.length_a   1.000
_cell.length_b   1.000
_cell.length_c   1.000
_cell.angle_alpha   90.00
_cell.angle_beta   90.00
_cell.angle_gamma   90.00
#
_symmetry.space_group_name_H-M   'P 1'
#
loop_
_entity.id
_entity.type
_entity.pdbx_description
1 polymer ?
#
loop_
_entity_poly.entity_id
_entity_poly.type
_entity_poly.pdbx_seq_one_letter_code
_entity_poly.pdbx_strand_id
1 'polypeptide(L)'
;MLLRLKDLSRITYNEFVSNQSPSLRSHKIYWPQTTEPNGFTCLNAELREQQAFQFEISANQYGRIHGFFINNIFYVVWLDPNHNLYS
;
A
#
# COMPACT_ATOMS: atom_id res chain seq x y z
N MET A 1 -9.72 12.55 9.76
CA MET A 1 -9.05 12.19 8.50
C MET A 1 -7.79 13.02 8.23
N LEU A 2 -7.87 14.36 8.19
CA LEU A 2 -6.69 15.23 7.93
C LEU A 2 -5.53 15.01 8.90
N LEU A 3 -5.81 14.88 10.21
CA LEU A 3 -4.79 14.60 11.22
C LEU A 3 -4.09 13.25 10.99
N ARG A 4 -4.84 12.23 10.55
CA ARG A 4 -4.28 10.92 10.27
C ARG A 4 -3.35 10.95 9.06
N LEU A 5 -3.72 11.64 7.99
CA LEU A 5 -2.84 11.83 6.83
C LEU A 5 -1.56 12.60 7.21
N LYS A 6 -1.67 13.59 8.10
CA LYS A 6 -0.52 14.31 8.66
C LYS A 6 0.39 13.40 9.50
N ASP A 7 -0.17 12.47 10.27
CA ASP A 7 0.62 11.50 11.03
C ASP A 7 1.33 10.51 10.10
N LEU A 8 0.64 10.04 9.06
CA LEU A 8 1.21 9.15 8.04
C LEU A 8 2.35 9.82 7.27
N SER A 9 2.23 11.12 6.98
CA SER A 9 3.28 11.86 6.26
C SER A 9 4.57 12.04 7.07
N ARG A 10 4.59 11.66 8.35
CA ARG A 10 5.78 11.70 9.21
C ARG A 10 6.50 10.35 9.26
N ILE A 11 5.88 9.29 8.75
CA ILE A 11 6.46 7.95 8.75
C ILE A 11 7.58 7.89 7.70
N THR A 12 8.75 7.42 8.12
CA THR A 12 9.89 7.20 7.23
C THR A 12 9.72 5.91 6.44
N TYR A 13 10.44 5.80 5.32
CA TYR A 13 10.49 4.57 4.52
C TYR A 13 10.81 3.33 5.37
N ASN A 14 11.81 3.42 6.24
CA ASN A 14 12.23 2.29 7.07
C ASN A 14 11.12 1.86 8.04
N GLU A 15 10.45 2.81 8.70
CA GLU A 15 9.32 2.52 9.60
C GLU A 15 8.14 1.89 8.85
N PHE A 16 7.88 2.34 7.61
CA PHE A 16 6.84 1.77 6.76
C PHE A 16 7.15 0.31 6.38
N VAL A 17 8.35 0.05 5.84
CA VAL A 17 8.70 -1.29 5.31
C VAL A 17 8.86 -2.32 6.42
N SER A 18 9.31 -1.89 7.60
CA SER A 18 9.41 -2.75 8.78
C SER A 18 8.07 -3.02 9.48
N ASN A 19 6.97 -2.40 9.02
CA ASN A 19 5.62 -2.53 9.59
C ASN A 19 5.59 -2.27 11.11
N GLN A 20 6.39 -1.32 11.59
CA GLN A 20 6.51 -1.02 13.02
C GLN A 20 5.27 -0.35 13.63
N SER A 21 4.28 0.00 12.81
CA SER A 21 3.02 0.60 13.26
C SER A 21 1.84 -0.36 13.07
N PRO A 22 1.29 -0.93 14.17
CA PRO A 22 0.10 -1.79 14.12
C PRO A 22 -1.14 -1.11 13.51
N SER A 23 -1.15 0.23 13.49
CA SER A 23 -2.22 1.04 12.91
C SER A 23 -2.09 1.27 11.40
N LEU A 24 -0.88 1.09 10.85
CA LEU A 24 -0.59 1.26 9.43
C LEU A 24 -0.79 -0.07 8.67
N ARG A 25 -0.42 -1.18 9.32
CA ARG A 25 -0.42 -2.54 8.77
C ARG A 25 0.13 -2.59 7.35
N SER A 26 1.24 -1.90 7.14
CA SER A 26 1.92 -1.88 5.86
C SER A 26 2.54 -3.25 5.59
N HIS A 27 2.19 -3.85 4.46
CA HIS A 27 2.79 -5.13 4.08
C HIS A 27 2.92 -5.25 2.57
N LYS A 28 3.88 -6.10 2.17
CA LYS A 28 4.11 -6.44 0.77
C LYS A 28 2.90 -7.18 0.22
N ILE A 29 2.54 -6.87 -1.03
CA ILE A 29 1.51 -7.61 -1.74
C ILE A 29 2.16 -8.82 -2.41
N TYR A 30 1.61 -10.01 -2.19
CA TYR A 30 1.96 -11.22 -2.92
C TYR A 30 0.86 -11.55 -3.92
N TRP A 31 1.03 -11.05 -5.15
CA TRP A 31 0.01 -11.12 -6.21
C TRP A 31 -0.58 -12.51 -6.46
N PRO A 32 0.17 -13.62 -6.48
CA PRO A 32 -0.43 -14.93 -6.74
C PRO A 32 -1.53 -15.37 -5.75
N GLN A 33 -1.65 -14.70 -4.59
CA GLN A 33 -2.67 -14.96 -3.57
C GLN A 33 -3.75 -13.88 -3.50
N THR A 34 -3.78 -12.94 -4.45
CA THR A 34 -4.82 -11.91 -4.51
C THR A 34 -5.87 -12.25 -5.56
N THR A 35 -6.97 -11.50 -5.55
CA THR A 35 -7.94 -11.51 -6.66
C THR A 35 -7.33 -11.02 -7.97
N GLU A 36 -6.23 -10.25 -7.89
CA GLU A 36 -5.53 -9.63 -9.02
C GLU A 36 -4.11 -10.18 -9.21
N PRO A 37 -3.95 -11.43 -9.69
CA PRO A 37 -2.65 -12.10 -9.75
C PRO A 37 -1.64 -11.45 -10.71
N ASN A 38 -2.12 -10.62 -11.63
CA ASN A 38 -1.27 -9.88 -12.58
C ASN A 38 -0.87 -8.48 -12.07
N GLY A 39 -1.28 -8.11 -10.85
CA GLY A 39 -0.93 -6.85 -10.21
C GLY A 39 -1.34 -5.61 -10.99
N PHE A 40 -0.49 -4.59 -10.98
CA PHE A 40 -0.74 -3.27 -11.57
C PHE A 40 -0.72 -3.25 -13.10
N THR A 41 -1.59 -4.02 -13.77
CA THR A 41 -1.64 -4.16 -15.24
C THR A 41 -1.88 -2.85 -16.00
N CYS A 42 -2.35 -1.81 -15.33
CA CYS A 42 -2.48 -0.47 -15.89
C CYS A 42 -1.14 0.28 -16.09
N LEU A 43 -0.04 -0.24 -15.55
CA LEU A 43 1.30 0.36 -15.65
C LEU A 43 2.18 -0.35 -16.69
N ASN A 44 3.25 0.32 -17.11
CA ASN A 44 4.26 -0.28 -17.98
C ASN A 44 5.02 -1.42 -17.27
N ALA A 45 5.86 -2.17 -18.00
CA ALA A 45 6.60 -3.31 -17.43
C ALA A 45 7.52 -2.90 -16.29
N GLU A 46 8.31 -1.84 -16.46
CA GLU A 46 9.28 -1.35 -15.47
C GLU A 46 8.65 -1.00 -14.11
N LEU A 47 7.49 -0.33 -14.13
CA LEU A 47 6.78 0.04 -12.90
C LEU A 47 6.06 -1.16 -12.26
N ARG A 48 5.65 -2.16 -13.05
CA ARG A 48 5.03 -3.39 -12.54
C ARG A 48 6.01 -4.29 -11.78
N GLU A 49 7.30 -4.19 -12.08
CA GLU A 49 8.35 -4.95 -11.40
C GLU A 49 8.68 -4.38 -10.00
N GLN A 50 8.21 -3.18 -9.67
CA GLN A 50 8.42 -2.60 -8.35
C GLN A 50 7.70 -3.42 -7.26
N GLN A 51 8.33 -3.54 -6.09
CA GLN A 51 7.72 -4.22 -4.95
C GLN A 51 6.44 -3.49 -4.53
N ALA A 52 5.31 -4.16 -4.73
CA ALA A 52 4.01 -3.64 -4.34
C ALA A 52 3.80 -3.78 -2.81
N PHE A 53 3.15 -2.78 -2.24
CA PHE A 53 2.76 -2.69 -0.84
C PHE A 53 1.31 -2.24 -0.73
N GLN A 54 0.68 -2.65 0.36
CA GLN A 54 -0.58 -2.09 0.83
C GLN A 54 -0.43 -1.52 2.23
N PHE A 55 -1.27 -0.55 2.58
CA PHE A 55 -1.41 -0.07 3.96
C PHE A 55 -2.80 0.51 4.23
N GLU A 56 -3.15 0.64 5.51
CA GLU A 56 -4.39 1.24 5.95
C GLU A 56 -4.19 2.72 6.31
N ILE A 57 -5.09 3.59 5.84
CA ILE A 57 -5.11 4.98 6.34
C ILE A 57 -5.64 5.01 7.77
N SER A 58 -6.62 4.16 8.09
CA SER A 58 -7.22 4.01 9.42
C SER A 58 -7.49 2.55 9.73
N ALA A 59 -7.23 2.16 10.98
CA ALA A 59 -7.36 0.79 11.45
C ALA A 59 -8.76 0.22 11.15
N ASN A 60 -8.82 -0.73 10.22
CA ASN A 60 -10.00 -1.44 9.74
C ASN A 60 -11.14 -0.53 9.26
N GLN A 61 -10.84 0.67 8.79
CA GLN A 61 -11.83 1.61 8.26
C GLN A 61 -11.35 2.20 6.93
N TYR A 62 -12.27 2.37 5.98
CA TYR A 62 -12.04 2.99 4.67
C TYR A 62 -11.04 2.27 3.74
N GLY A 63 -10.81 0.97 3.98
CA GLY A 63 -10.09 0.10 3.05
C GLY A 63 -8.56 0.26 3.06
N ARG A 64 -7.96 0.09 1.87
CA ARG A 64 -6.50 0.06 1.65
C ARG A 64 -6.07 0.99 0.53
N ILE A 65 -4.84 1.47 0.68
CA ILE A 65 -4.07 2.04 -0.42
C ILE A 65 -3.09 0.99 -0.91
N HIS A 66 -3.00 0.82 -2.23
CA HIS A 66 -2.02 -0.04 -2.88
C HIS A 66 -1.08 0.78 -3.75
N GLY A 67 0.20 0.45 -3.71
CA GLY A 67 1.22 1.18 -4.45
C GLY A 67 2.61 0.62 -4.25
N PHE A 68 3.62 1.42 -4.56
CA PHE A 68 5.03 1.04 -4.43
C PHE A 68 5.90 2.26 -4.14
N PHE A 69 7.14 2.03 -3.72
CA PHE A 69 8.12 3.09 -3.55
C PHE A 69 9.00 3.23 -4.78
N ILE A 70 9.30 4.48 -5.14
CA ILE A 70 10.52 4.83 -5.88
C ILE A 70 11.31 5.75 -4.96
N ASN A 71 12.52 5.32 -4.60
CA ASN A 71 13.33 5.93 -3.55
C ASN A 71 12.54 6.02 -2.22
N ASN A 72 12.18 7.22 -1.77
CA ASN A 72 11.44 7.47 -0.53
C ASN A 72 10.02 8.01 -0.78
N ILE A 73 9.54 8.00 -2.02
CA ILE A 73 8.21 8.47 -2.39
C ILE A 73 7.31 7.27 -2.64
N PHE A 74 6.18 7.23 -1.94
CA PHE A 74 5.15 6.22 -2.17
C PHE A 74 4.22 6.68 -3.30
N TYR A 75 4.16 5.92 -4.39
CA TYR A 75 3.25 6.16 -5.51
C TYR A 75 1.99 5.32 -5.33
N VAL A 76 0.85 6.01 -5.21
CA VAL A 76 -0.45 5.37 -5.11
C VAL A 76 -0.91 4.93 -6.50
N VAL A 77 -1.31 3.67 -6.63
CA VAL A 77 -1.85 3.10 -7.87
C VAL A 77 -3.34 2.81 -7.72
N TRP A 78 -3.74 2.14 -6.65
CA TRP A 78 -5.15 1.82 -6.39
C TRP A 78 -5.62 2.32 -5.02
N LEU A 79 -6.89 2.70 -4.99
CA LEU A 79 -7.67 2.87 -3.77
C LEU A 79 -8.66 1.70 -3.71
N ASP A 80 -8.58 0.92 -2.64
CA ASP A 80 -9.41 -0.26 -2.41
C ASP A 80 -10.25 -0.06 -1.15
N PRO A 81 -11.33 0.76 -1.23
CA PRO A 81 -12.12 1.14 -0.07
C PRO A 81 -12.83 -0.04 0.60
N ASN A 82 -13.05 -1.14 -0.13
CA ASN A 82 -13.76 -2.33 0.33
C ASN A 82 -12.82 -3.46 0.78
N HIS A 83 -11.50 -3.27 0.66
CA HIS A 83 -10.49 -4.27 1.02
C HIS A 83 -10.68 -5.61 0.29
N ASN A 84 -10.95 -5.55 -1.02
CA ASN A 84 -11.29 -6.72 -1.83
C ASN A 84 -10.06 -7.48 -2.35
N LEU A 85 -8.85 -6.92 -2.24
CA LEU A 85 -7.66 -7.52 -2.86
C LEU A 85 -7.32 -8.91 -2.30
N TYR A 86 -7.53 -9.13 -1.00
CA TYR A 86 -7.35 -10.42 -0.33
C TYR A 86 -8.71 -10.89 0.16
N SER A 87 -9.03 -12.16 -0.12
CA SER A 87 -10.23 -12.87 0.38
C SER A 87 -9.94 -13.60 1.69
#